data_AF-A0A223PDY8-F1
#
_entry.id   AF-A0A223PDY8-F1
#
_cell.length_a   1.000
_cell.length_b   1.000
_cell.length_c   1.000
_cell.angle_alpha   90.00
_cell.angle_beta   90.00
_cell.angle_gamma   90.00
#
_symmetry.space_group_name_H-M   'P 1'
#
loop_
_entity.id
_entity.type
_entity.pdbx_description
1 polymer ?
#
loop_
_entity_poly.entity_id
_entity_poly.type
_entity_poly.pdbx_seq_one_letter_code
_entity_poly.pdbx_strand_id
1 'polypeptide(L)'
;MSKIKRAVDDHHFIRGADLPARSAKREDGQQQQRKPSQKKTSAPHIEPLQANRGVHEDDYVQLILADGAVKQVPRRSSSESNVFIDWLTFTANVDGFLKFNGYQAFTDDDIAGAISALMEEFCGEGFGISKKNGFGMHFHKESYVIGDGWGVFCIGHRNNRFLVSLSGDGWLNADANAAIKIHNFLSRLNEYGGDVRISRIDLAADYYQNGPTHAEFEAAYHRGEFVRQKRHIESQDSWPNYQVFGCVHTNRGVQAGITDAVGVRTSDLYLRRYDKGRQLGDPNSTWVRVELEMKNKDTVIPLEILLRPETYFCQYPWLRNLRDSTAMKLETKRQRAEITVEASKKIIKLQFGKYLRVLRGLAHSDEQLLEQLQSDDEDAWPPRLAKIAPPIFVPLHLRQRRNVYQFDDETATSAIGYTDDSGYHCSHDF
;
A
#
# COMPACT_ATOMS: atom_id res chain seq x y z
N MET A 1 33.64 55.98 14.59
CA MET A 1 32.86 54.94 13.87
C MET A 1 32.23 55.63 12.66
N SER A 2 32.11 55.07 11.44
CA SER A 2 32.56 53.78 10.88
C SER A 2 33.26 54.01 9.52
N LYS A 3 33.90 52.99 8.92
CA LYS A 3 34.75 53.13 7.71
C LYS A 3 34.03 52.74 6.40
N ILE A 4 34.24 53.58 5.36
CA ILE A 4 34.66 53.27 3.97
C ILE A 4 34.00 52.03 3.29
N LYS A 5 33.16 52.09 2.25
CA LYS A 5 33.14 52.80 0.93
C LYS A 5 33.90 52.07 -0.23
N ARG A 6 33.12 51.34 -1.06
CA ARG A 6 33.26 50.89 -2.48
C ARG A 6 34.60 51.03 -3.25
N ALA A 7 34.98 49.95 -3.98
CA ALA A 7 35.34 49.87 -5.43
C ALA A 7 35.84 48.43 -5.79
N VAL A 8 35.29 47.67 -6.76
CA VAL A 8 35.64 47.61 -8.23
C VAL A 8 37.07 47.08 -8.46
N ASP A 9 37.46 45.98 -9.13
CA ASP A 9 36.93 44.82 -9.93
C ASP A 9 38.14 43.79 -9.98
N ASP A 10 38.25 42.65 -10.70
CA ASP A 10 37.51 41.97 -11.78
C ASP A 10 37.81 40.42 -11.84
N HIS A 11 37.07 39.70 -12.69
CA HIS A 11 37.36 38.44 -13.42
C HIS A 11 37.20 37.01 -12.79
N HIS A 12 36.07 36.40 -13.20
CA HIS A 12 35.91 35.07 -13.86
C HIS A 12 35.70 33.73 -13.12
N PHE A 13 34.45 33.22 -13.24
CA PHE A 13 34.00 31.82 -13.57
C PHE A 13 34.44 30.65 -12.63
N ILE A 14 33.72 29.52 -12.44
CA ILE A 14 32.48 28.90 -12.98
C ILE A 14 31.98 27.88 -11.90
N ARG A 15 30.72 27.45 -11.70
CA ARG A 15 29.38 27.64 -12.31
C ARG A 15 28.30 27.35 -11.22
N GLY A 16 27.00 27.52 -11.53
CA GLY A 16 25.85 26.90 -10.82
C GLY A 16 25.03 26.01 -11.77
N ALA A 17 23.76 25.64 -11.51
CA ALA A 17 22.84 25.98 -10.41
C ALA A 17 21.65 24.99 -10.34
N ASP A 18 20.74 25.18 -9.38
CA ASP A 18 19.50 24.41 -9.17
C ASP A 18 18.37 24.65 -10.20
N LEU A 19 17.34 23.80 -10.13
CA LEU A 19 16.10 23.85 -10.93
C LEU A 19 15.07 24.85 -10.38
N PRO A 20 14.36 25.60 -11.24
CA PRO A 20 13.06 26.20 -10.94
C PRO A 20 11.90 25.52 -11.68
N ALA A 21 10.68 25.69 -11.18
CA ALA A 21 9.46 25.10 -11.76
C ALA A 21 8.54 26.14 -12.42
N ARG A 22 7.78 25.68 -13.43
CA ARG A 22 6.52 26.21 -13.99
C ARG A 22 6.24 27.74 -13.87
N SER A 23 6.31 28.42 -15.00
CA SER A 23 5.40 29.53 -15.32
C SER A 23 5.13 29.55 -16.83
N ALA A 24 3.86 29.63 -17.23
CA ALA A 24 3.46 29.68 -18.63
C ALA A 24 2.41 30.78 -18.82
N LYS A 25 2.81 31.88 -19.47
CA LYS A 25 1.88 32.88 -20.00
C LYS A 25 1.42 32.48 -21.41
N ARG A 26 0.25 32.97 -21.79
CA ARG A 26 -0.32 32.87 -23.16
C ARG A 26 0.09 34.10 -24.00
N GLU A 27 -0.50 34.18 -25.19
CA GLU A 27 -0.39 35.22 -26.23
C GLU A 27 0.79 35.03 -27.22
N ASP A 28 0.58 35.13 -28.54
CA ASP A 28 -0.68 34.89 -29.27
C ASP A 28 -0.46 34.51 -30.76
N GLY A 29 -1.53 34.02 -31.39
CA GLY A 29 -1.82 34.12 -32.83
C GLY A 29 -0.73 33.91 -33.90
N GLN A 30 -0.70 32.72 -34.50
CA GLN A 30 -0.53 32.64 -35.96
C GLN A 30 -1.32 31.45 -36.55
N GLN A 31 -2.11 31.73 -37.59
CA GLN A 31 -2.95 30.73 -38.26
C GLN A 31 -2.15 29.99 -39.33
N GLN A 32 -2.23 28.66 -39.37
CA GLN A 32 -1.89 27.88 -40.55
C GLN A 32 -2.99 26.86 -40.89
N GLN A 33 -3.09 26.54 -42.17
CA GLN A 33 -4.31 26.03 -42.82
C GLN A 33 -4.56 24.55 -42.51
N ARG A 34 -5.84 24.19 -42.32
CA ARG A 34 -6.28 22.79 -42.27
C ARG A 34 -6.07 22.12 -43.64
N LYS A 35 -5.23 21.09 -43.69
CA LYS A 35 -5.20 20.09 -44.79
C LYS A 35 -6.09 18.89 -44.41
N PRO A 36 -6.64 18.15 -45.40
CA PRO A 36 -7.67 17.14 -45.14
C PRO A 36 -7.15 15.93 -44.36
N SER A 37 -8.04 15.28 -43.63
CA SER A 37 -7.75 14.13 -42.78
C SER A 37 -7.24 12.92 -43.58
N GLN A 38 -5.98 12.55 -43.37
CA GLN A 38 -5.53 11.20 -43.69
C GLN A 38 -6.32 10.20 -42.83
N LYS A 39 -6.77 9.11 -43.45
CA LYS A 39 -7.45 8.02 -42.72
C LYS A 39 -6.50 7.50 -41.64
N LYS A 40 -6.98 7.37 -40.40
CA LYS A 40 -6.31 6.52 -39.42
C LYS A 40 -6.28 5.10 -39.99
N THR A 41 -5.09 4.62 -40.35
CA THR A 41 -4.87 3.18 -40.50
C THR A 41 -5.17 2.54 -39.14
N SER A 42 -6.12 1.62 -39.11
CA SER A 42 -6.34 0.77 -37.94
C SER A 42 -5.03 0.07 -37.59
N ALA A 43 -4.69 0.03 -36.30
CA ALA A 43 -3.65 -0.89 -35.84
C ALA A 43 -4.00 -2.32 -36.29
N PRO A 44 -3.00 -3.18 -36.59
CA PRO A 44 -3.28 -4.57 -36.90
C PRO A 44 -4.07 -5.21 -35.76
N HIS A 45 -5.09 -5.99 -36.11
CA HIS A 45 -5.90 -6.69 -35.13
C HIS A 45 -5.12 -7.91 -34.63
N ILE A 46 -4.26 -7.70 -33.64
CA ILE A 46 -3.54 -8.78 -32.95
C ILE A 46 -4.59 -9.68 -32.29
N GLU A 47 -4.58 -10.98 -32.60
CA GLU A 47 -5.41 -11.94 -31.87
C GLU A 47 -4.85 -12.13 -30.45
N PRO A 48 -5.70 -12.16 -29.41
CA PRO A 48 -5.23 -12.29 -28.04
C PRO A 48 -4.53 -13.63 -27.83
N LEU A 49 -3.24 -13.57 -27.49
CA LEU A 49 -2.42 -14.72 -27.13
C LEU A 49 -3.06 -15.52 -25.97
N GLN A 50 -2.74 -16.81 -25.88
CA GLN A 50 -3.37 -17.77 -24.95
C GLN A 50 -2.90 -17.61 -23.49
N ALA A 51 -3.21 -16.45 -22.92
CA ALA A 51 -2.98 -16.12 -21.53
C ALA A 51 -3.80 -17.00 -20.57
N ASN A 52 -3.18 -17.46 -19.47
CA ASN A 52 -3.79 -18.03 -18.26
C ASN A 52 -5.00 -19.01 -18.38
N ARG A 53 -5.21 -19.67 -19.52
CA ARG A 53 -6.42 -20.48 -19.79
C ARG A 53 -6.16 -21.97 -19.97
N GLY A 54 -7.06 -22.77 -19.38
CA GLY A 54 -7.53 -24.00 -20.01
C GLY A 54 -8.68 -23.65 -20.96
N VAL A 55 -8.71 -24.22 -22.16
CA VAL A 55 -9.56 -23.77 -23.28
C VAL A 55 -10.98 -24.35 -23.18
N HIS A 56 -12.00 -23.51 -22.98
CA HIS A 56 -13.41 -23.90 -23.03
C HIS A 56 -14.30 -22.81 -23.66
N GLU A 57 -15.51 -23.19 -24.10
CA GLU A 57 -16.41 -22.30 -24.87
C GLU A 57 -17.05 -21.18 -24.00
N ASP A 58 -17.03 -21.31 -22.67
CA ASP A 58 -17.56 -20.36 -21.68
C ASP A 58 -16.56 -19.28 -21.19
N ASP A 59 -15.47 -19.08 -21.92
CA ASP A 59 -14.29 -18.27 -21.58
C ASP A 59 -14.54 -16.78 -21.21
N TYR A 60 -15.74 -16.25 -21.47
CA TYR A 60 -16.01 -14.80 -21.40
C TYR A 60 -17.20 -14.44 -20.48
N VAL A 61 -17.11 -13.25 -19.89
CA VAL A 61 -18.25 -12.51 -19.34
C VAL A 61 -18.74 -11.55 -20.42
N GLN A 62 -20.03 -11.60 -20.74
CA GLN A 62 -20.68 -10.56 -21.53
C GLN A 62 -21.18 -9.46 -20.58
N LEU A 63 -20.81 -8.21 -20.87
CA LEU A 63 -21.25 -7.03 -20.14
C LEU A 63 -22.05 -6.14 -21.09
N ILE A 64 -23.21 -5.67 -20.64
CA ILE A 64 -24.07 -4.76 -21.40
C ILE A 64 -23.80 -3.34 -20.92
N LEU A 65 -23.10 -2.55 -21.74
CA LEU A 65 -22.75 -1.18 -21.41
C LEU A 65 -23.98 -0.26 -21.40
N ALA A 66 -23.87 0.89 -20.73
CA ALA A 66 -24.96 1.85 -20.58
C ALA A 66 -25.48 2.48 -21.90
N ASP A 67 -24.76 2.31 -23.01
CA ASP A 67 -25.18 2.68 -24.38
C ASP A 67 -25.79 1.50 -25.18
N GLY A 68 -25.89 0.32 -24.56
CA GLY A 68 -26.35 -0.93 -25.17
C GLY A 68 -25.26 -1.75 -25.89
N ALA A 69 -24.00 -1.29 -25.92
CA ALA A 69 -22.92 -2.04 -26.54
C ALA A 69 -22.55 -3.28 -25.70
N VAL A 70 -22.33 -4.42 -26.37
CA VAL A 70 -21.86 -5.65 -25.72
C VAL A 70 -20.33 -5.62 -25.64
N LYS A 71 -19.80 -5.73 -24.42
CA LYS A 71 -18.38 -5.83 -24.12
C LYS A 71 -18.07 -7.23 -23.59
N GLN A 72 -17.29 -8.00 -24.32
CA GLN A 72 -16.76 -9.28 -23.84
C GLN A 72 -15.49 -9.04 -23.02
N VAL A 73 -15.39 -9.70 -21.86
CA VAL A 73 -14.22 -9.65 -20.98
C VAL A 73 -13.85 -11.09 -20.60
N PRO A 74 -12.61 -11.55 -20.82
CA PRO A 74 -12.23 -12.92 -20.48
C PRO A 74 -12.34 -13.17 -18.98
N ARG A 75 -12.86 -14.35 -18.61
CA ARG A 75 -12.86 -14.85 -17.24
C ARG A 75 -11.43 -15.17 -16.81
N ARG A 76 -11.15 -15.02 -15.52
CA ARG A 76 -9.81 -15.23 -14.95
C ARG A 76 -9.63 -16.57 -14.20
N SER A 77 -10.59 -17.48 -14.34
CA SER A 77 -10.65 -18.70 -13.56
C SER A 77 -11.64 -19.71 -14.16
N SER A 78 -11.40 -21.00 -13.89
CA SER A 78 -12.10 -22.14 -14.52
C SER A 78 -12.52 -23.23 -13.53
N SER A 79 -12.46 -22.99 -12.21
CA SER A 79 -12.83 -23.97 -11.17
C SER A 79 -13.34 -23.29 -9.89
N GLU A 80 -13.89 -24.07 -8.96
CA GLU A 80 -14.63 -23.55 -7.79
C GLU A 80 -13.79 -22.74 -6.78
N SER A 81 -12.46 -22.67 -6.93
CA SER A 81 -11.56 -21.81 -6.13
C SER A 81 -10.90 -20.74 -7.01
N ASN A 82 -11.65 -19.66 -7.28
CA ASN A 82 -11.33 -18.62 -8.26
C ASN A 82 -10.19 -17.63 -7.85
N VAL A 83 -9.03 -18.09 -7.35
CA VAL A 83 -7.97 -17.18 -6.84
C VAL A 83 -6.85 -16.97 -7.87
N PHE A 84 -6.61 -15.71 -8.25
CA PHE A 84 -5.57 -15.34 -9.22
C PHE A 84 -4.76 -14.12 -8.76
N ILE A 85 -3.65 -13.85 -9.44
CA ILE A 85 -2.79 -12.69 -9.21
C ILE A 85 -3.35 -11.51 -10.05
N ASP A 86 -3.64 -10.37 -9.41
CA ASP A 86 -4.14 -9.13 -10.04
C ASP A 86 -3.11 -8.00 -9.97
N TRP A 87 -1.99 -8.21 -9.27
CA TRP A 87 -0.80 -7.34 -9.33
C TRP A 87 0.42 -8.11 -8.82
N LEU A 88 1.60 -7.90 -9.42
CA LEU A 88 2.88 -8.30 -8.83
C LEU A 88 3.89 -7.17 -8.95
N THR A 89 4.65 -6.88 -7.89
CA THR A 89 5.85 -6.04 -7.94
C THR A 89 6.98 -6.70 -7.19
N PHE A 90 8.01 -7.18 -7.89
CA PHE A 90 9.23 -7.73 -7.28
C PHE A 90 10.43 -6.80 -7.47
N THR A 91 11.45 -7.02 -6.64
CA THR A 91 12.73 -6.30 -6.69
C THR A 91 13.87 -7.26 -6.43
N ALA A 92 15.05 -6.99 -7.01
CA ALA A 92 16.28 -7.73 -6.75
C ALA A 92 17.50 -6.81 -6.84
N ASN A 93 18.63 -7.26 -6.30
CA ASN A 93 19.94 -6.61 -6.43
C ASN A 93 20.50 -6.81 -7.85
N VAL A 94 21.14 -5.76 -8.37
CA VAL A 94 21.71 -5.75 -9.72
C VAL A 94 22.92 -6.69 -9.82
N ASP A 95 23.81 -6.70 -8.83
CA ASP A 95 25.04 -7.52 -8.88
C ASP A 95 24.72 -9.02 -8.93
N GLY A 96 23.70 -9.47 -8.19
CA GLY A 96 23.18 -10.85 -8.23
C GLY A 96 22.57 -11.20 -9.59
N PHE A 97 21.90 -10.26 -10.24
CA PHE A 97 21.35 -10.45 -11.59
C PHE A 97 22.44 -10.54 -12.66
N LEU A 98 23.46 -9.68 -12.61
CA LEU A 98 24.61 -9.75 -13.53
C LEU A 98 25.36 -11.09 -13.39
N LYS A 99 25.55 -11.58 -12.16
CA LYS A 99 26.12 -12.91 -11.89
C LYS A 99 25.25 -14.05 -12.43
N PHE A 100 23.93 -13.99 -12.22
CA PHE A 100 22.97 -14.99 -12.68
C PHE A 100 22.94 -15.09 -14.22
N ASN A 101 22.85 -13.94 -14.90
CA ASN A 101 22.78 -13.89 -16.36
C ASN A 101 24.13 -14.15 -17.05
N GLY A 102 25.26 -14.00 -16.36
CA GLY A 102 26.60 -14.14 -16.95
C GLY A 102 27.00 -13.04 -17.94
N TYR A 103 26.16 -12.01 -18.11
CA TYR A 103 26.37 -10.91 -19.04
C TYR A 103 27.27 -9.81 -18.44
N GLN A 104 28.20 -9.30 -19.25
CA GLN A 104 28.80 -7.99 -19.01
C GLN A 104 27.85 -6.91 -19.54
N ALA A 105 26.94 -6.44 -18.69
CA ALA A 105 26.15 -5.24 -18.94
C ALA A 105 26.96 -4.01 -18.51
N PHE A 106 27.00 -2.97 -19.34
CA PHE A 106 27.77 -1.75 -19.08
C PHE A 106 26.89 -0.54 -18.71
N THR A 107 25.57 -0.64 -18.95
CA THR A 107 24.61 0.45 -18.79
C THR A 107 23.28 -0.01 -18.17
N ASP A 108 22.49 0.97 -17.69
CA ASP A 108 21.08 0.77 -17.27
C ASP A 108 20.19 0.24 -18.42
N ASP A 109 20.58 0.47 -19.69
CA ASP A 109 19.84 0.07 -20.89
C ASP A 109 20.16 -1.39 -21.30
N ASP A 110 21.40 -1.86 -21.13
CA ASP A 110 21.76 -3.27 -21.36
C ASP A 110 20.96 -4.19 -20.42
N ILE A 111 20.81 -3.78 -19.16
CA ILE A 111 20.03 -4.51 -18.15
C ILE A 111 18.54 -4.44 -18.49
N ALA A 112 18.05 -3.33 -19.06
CA ALA A 112 16.69 -3.25 -19.60
C ALA A 112 16.48 -4.23 -20.75
N GLY A 113 17.43 -4.34 -21.70
CA GLY A 113 17.39 -5.33 -22.78
C GLY A 113 17.34 -6.78 -22.27
N ALA A 114 18.16 -7.11 -21.27
CA ALA A 114 18.14 -8.42 -20.63
C ALA A 114 16.80 -8.72 -19.92
N ILE A 115 16.21 -7.74 -19.23
CA ILE A 115 14.89 -7.88 -18.62
C ILE A 115 13.78 -7.98 -19.68
N SER A 116 13.90 -7.28 -20.82
CA SER A 116 12.96 -7.37 -21.93
C SER A 116 12.84 -8.81 -22.46
N ALA A 117 13.97 -9.47 -22.74
CA ALA A 117 13.98 -10.85 -23.23
C ALA A 117 13.39 -11.83 -22.19
N LEU A 118 13.75 -11.67 -20.90
CA LEU A 118 13.19 -12.49 -19.82
C LEU A 118 11.68 -12.27 -19.65
N MET A 119 11.18 -11.05 -19.85
CA MET A 119 9.73 -10.79 -19.76
C MET A 119 8.95 -11.50 -20.86
N GLU A 120 9.48 -11.59 -22.08
CA GLU A 120 8.88 -12.38 -23.17
C GLU A 120 8.99 -13.89 -22.91
N GLU A 121 10.15 -14.37 -22.44
CA GLU A 121 10.34 -15.77 -22.02
C GLU A 121 9.30 -16.16 -20.96
N PHE A 122 9.02 -15.27 -20.00
CA PHE A 122 8.12 -15.55 -18.88
C PHE A 122 6.64 -15.38 -19.24
N CYS A 123 6.26 -14.29 -19.89
CA CYS A 123 4.86 -13.89 -20.03
C CYS A 123 4.30 -14.05 -21.45
N GLY A 124 5.11 -14.42 -22.43
CA GLY A 124 4.70 -14.61 -23.83
C GLY A 124 5.10 -13.45 -24.74
N GLU A 125 4.82 -13.60 -26.03
CA GLU A 125 5.13 -12.59 -27.05
C GLU A 125 4.50 -11.22 -26.72
N GLY A 126 5.24 -10.13 -27.01
CA GLY A 126 4.78 -8.77 -26.75
C GLY A 126 4.96 -8.27 -25.32
N PHE A 127 5.50 -9.08 -24.39
CA PHE A 127 5.89 -8.62 -23.05
C PHE A 127 7.26 -7.92 -22.98
N GLY A 128 7.93 -7.71 -24.11
CA GLY A 128 9.17 -6.95 -24.16
C GLY A 128 9.02 -5.50 -23.69
N ILE A 129 10.15 -4.83 -23.49
CA ILE A 129 10.16 -3.40 -23.17
C ILE A 129 9.81 -2.60 -24.43
N SER A 130 8.60 -2.03 -24.43
CA SER A 130 8.06 -1.26 -25.55
C SER A 130 8.61 0.17 -25.60
N LYS A 131 9.02 0.73 -24.46
CA LYS A 131 9.39 2.16 -24.34
C LYS A 131 10.23 2.47 -23.10
N LYS A 132 11.29 3.28 -23.26
CA LYS A 132 11.91 4.03 -22.15
C LYS A 132 11.13 5.32 -21.86
N ASN A 133 10.79 5.61 -20.61
CA ASN A 133 9.95 6.76 -20.25
C ASN A 133 10.66 8.12 -20.31
N GLY A 134 12.00 8.14 -20.20
CA GLY A 134 12.78 9.37 -20.07
C GLY A 134 12.70 10.04 -18.69
N PHE A 135 12.09 9.38 -17.71
CA PHE A 135 12.06 9.79 -16.31
C PHE A 135 12.05 8.58 -15.36
N GLY A 136 12.52 8.79 -14.13
CA GLY A 136 12.56 7.77 -13.08
C GLY A 136 11.21 7.57 -12.38
N MET A 137 10.96 6.36 -11.92
CA MET A 137 9.77 5.98 -11.14
C MET A 137 10.15 5.19 -9.89
N HIS A 138 9.29 5.16 -8.87
CA HIS A 138 9.49 4.37 -7.65
C HIS A 138 10.88 4.54 -6.98
N PHE A 139 11.42 5.77 -6.97
CA PHE A 139 12.77 6.13 -6.46
C PHE A 139 13.97 5.53 -7.24
N HIS A 140 13.73 4.95 -8.41
CA HIS A 140 14.75 4.53 -9.37
C HIS A 140 15.03 5.67 -10.36
N LYS A 141 16.23 5.69 -10.95
CA LYS A 141 16.70 6.73 -11.89
C LYS A 141 15.99 6.63 -13.25
N GLU A 142 15.89 5.42 -13.78
CA GLU A 142 15.28 5.12 -15.09
C GLU A 142 13.98 4.32 -14.91
N SER A 143 13.06 4.46 -15.87
CA SER A 143 11.89 3.58 -15.97
C SER A 143 11.50 3.28 -17.42
N TYR A 144 10.91 2.11 -17.62
CA TYR A 144 10.60 1.51 -18.91
C TYR A 144 9.26 0.80 -18.86
N VAL A 145 8.47 0.88 -19.92
CA VAL A 145 7.16 0.20 -20.05
C VAL A 145 7.37 -1.23 -20.57
N ILE A 146 6.70 -2.19 -19.95
CA ILE A 146 6.64 -3.61 -20.34
C ILE A 146 5.33 -3.83 -21.09
N GLY A 147 5.39 -4.37 -22.30
CA GLY A 147 4.26 -4.55 -23.21
C GLY A 147 3.48 -3.26 -23.50
N ASP A 148 2.19 -3.38 -23.82
CA ASP A 148 1.29 -2.22 -24.03
C ASP A 148 0.75 -1.66 -22.69
N GLY A 149 1.66 -1.17 -21.84
CA GLY A 149 1.33 -0.67 -20.50
C GLY A 149 1.07 -1.77 -19.46
N TRP A 150 1.30 -3.03 -19.80
CA TRP A 150 1.09 -4.22 -18.96
C TRP A 150 2.00 -4.26 -17.73
N GLY A 151 3.14 -3.58 -17.77
CA GLY A 151 4.02 -3.44 -16.62
C GLY A 151 5.03 -2.30 -16.72
N VAL A 152 5.91 -2.23 -15.71
CA VAL A 152 7.02 -1.28 -15.65
C VAL A 152 8.27 -1.94 -15.08
N PHE A 153 9.41 -1.69 -15.73
CA PHE A 153 10.75 -1.98 -15.23
C PHE A 153 11.42 -0.67 -14.77
N CYS A 154 12.20 -0.72 -13.69
CA CYS A 154 12.84 0.45 -13.08
C CYS A 154 14.24 0.09 -12.56
N ILE A 155 15.25 0.93 -12.81
CA ILE A 155 16.66 0.69 -12.43
C ILE A 155 17.40 1.97 -12.00
N GLY A 156 18.52 1.82 -11.30
CA GLY A 156 19.30 2.92 -10.72
C GLY A 156 18.78 3.37 -9.36
N HIS A 157 18.29 2.45 -8.53
CA HIS A 157 17.94 2.74 -7.13
C HIS A 157 19.20 2.83 -6.25
N ARG A 158 19.21 3.72 -5.25
CA ARG A 158 20.36 4.01 -4.36
C ARG A 158 20.93 2.80 -3.59
N ASN A 159 20.18 1.71 -3.47
CA ASN A 159 20.60 0.48 -2.79
C ASN A 159 21.07 -0.62 -3.77
N ASN A 160 21.46 -0.24 -5.00
CA ASN A 160 21.80 -1.13 -6.12
C ASN A 160 20.75 -2.23 -6.38
N ARG A 161 19.52 -1.80 -6.65
CA ARG A 161 18.38 -2.68 -6.94
C ARG A 161 17.61 -2.21 -8.17
N PHE A 162 16.93 -3.15 -8.80
CA PHE A 162 15.90 -2.91 -9.81
C PHE A 162 14.53 -3.37 -9.30
N LEU A 163 13.48 -2.96 -10.02
CA LEU A 163 12.09 -3.28 -9.76
C LEU A 163 11.40 -3.68 -11.07
N VAL A 164 10.59 -4.74 -11.03
CA VAL A 164 9.66 -5.12 -12.08
C VAL A 164 8.26 -5.15 -11.48
N SER A 165 7.28 -4.57 -12.17
CA SER A 165 5.87 -4.63 -11.80
C SER A 165 5.00 -5.02 -12.97
N LEU A 166 4.10 -5.98 -12.77
CA LEU A 166 3.01 -6.34 -13.67
C LEU A 166 1.67 -5.87 -13.09
N SER A 167 0.85 -5.27 -13.93
CA SER A 167 -0.51 -4.84 -13.59
C SER A 167 -1.50 -6.00 -13.70
N GLY A 168 -2.74 -5.79 -13.27
CA GLY A 168 -3.82 -6.76 -13.46
C GLY A 168 -4.13 -7.04 -14.92
N ASP A 169 -3.89 -6.09 -15.83
CA ASP A 169 -4.05 -6.30 -17.28
C ASP A 169 -2.83 -7.00 -17.88
N GLY A 170 -1.63 -6.82 -17.30
CA GLY A 170 -0.47 -7.65 -17.61
C GLY A 170 -0.70 -9.12 -17.25
N TRP A 171 -1.20 -9.40 -16.04
CA TRP A 171 -1.60 -10.77 -15.65
C TRP A 171 -2.74 -11.35 -16.50
N LEU A 172 -3.60 -10.50 -17.09
CA LEU A 172 -4.67 -10.94 -18.00
C LEU A 172 -4.16 -11.38 -19.37
N ASN A 173 -3.03 -10.84 -19.83
CA ASN A 173 -2.43 -11.14 -21.14
C ASN A 173 -1.23 -12.12 -21.05
N ALA A 174 -0.77 -12.47 -19.85
CA ALA A 174 0.40 -13.32 -19.66
C ALA A 174 0.12 -14.83 -19.80
N ASP A 175 1.07 -15.55 -20.40
CA ASP A 175 1.20 -17.01 -20.45
C ASP A 175 0.68 -17.73 -19.20
N ALA A 176 -0.02 -18.86 -19.39
CA ALA A 176 -0.53 -19.67 -18.28
C ALA A 176 0.55 -20.23 -17.31
N ASN A 177 1.81 -20.28 -17.76
CA ASN A 177 2.94 -20.68 -16.92
C ASN A 177 3.74 -19.50 -16.35
N ALA A 178 3.33 -18.24 -16.58
CA ALA A 178 4.10 -17.05 -16.21
C ALA A 178 4.43 -17.00 -14.71
N ALA A 179 3.48 -17.33 -13.83
CA ALA A 179 3.71 -17.36 -12.40
C ALA A 179 4.79 -18.40 -11.99
N ILE A 180 4.81 -19.56 -12.65
CA ILE A 180 5.79 -20.63 -12.44
C ILE A 180 7.17 -20.23 -12.99
N LYS A 181 7.22 -19.69 -14.21
CA LYS A 181 8.48 -19.21 -14.83
C LYS A 181 9.11 -18.08 -14.00
N ILE A 182 8.32 -17.08 -13.59
CA ILE A 182 8.76 -15.99 -12.70
C ILE A 182 9.22 -16.55 -11.36
N HIS A 183 8.46 -17.45 -10.71
CA HIS A 183 8.88 -18.10 -9.46
C HIS A 183 10.26 -18.76 -9.60
N ASN A 184 10.47 -19.54 -10.65
CA ASN A 184 11.70 -20.31 -10.85
C ASN A 184 12.90 -19.40 -11.15
N PHE A 185 12.70 -18.32 -11.93
CA PHE A 185 13.71 -17.29 -12.12
C PHE A 185 14.06 -16.58 -10.79
N LEU A 186 13.07 -16.15 -10.03
CA LEU A 186 13.27 -15.44 -8.75
C LEU A 186 13.94 -16.31 -7.68
N SER A 187 13.62 -17.60 -7.63
CA SER A 187 14.27 -18.56 -6.74
C SER A 187 15.74 -18.78 -7.13
N ARG A 188 16.03 -19.03 -8.42
CA ARG A 188 17.42 -19.15 -8.89
C ARG A 188 18.22 -17.85 -8.71
N LEU A 189 17.61 -16.69 -8.93
CA LEU A 189 18.26 -15.39 -8.75
C LEU A 189 18.71 -15.15 -7.29
N ASN A 190 18.04 -15.74 -6.29
CA ASN A 190 18.51 -15.71 -4.91
C ASN A 190 19.83 -16.49 -4.70
N GLU A 191 20.03 -17.62 -5.39
CA GLU A 191 21.26 -18.45 -5.29
C GLU A 191 22.52 -17.66 -5.69
N TYR A 192 22.37 -16.70 -6.62
CA TYR A 192 23.44 -15.82 -7.10
C TYR A 192 23.57 -14.52 -6.27
N GLY A 193 22.84 -14.40 -5.16
CA GLY A 193 22.87 -13.25 -4.25
C GLY A 193 21.89 -12.12 -4.60
N GLY A 194 20.83 -12.40 -5.36
CA GLY A 194 19.86 -11.40 -5.82
C GLY A 194 19.01 -10.73 -4.73
N ASP A 195 18.97 -11.25 -3.49
CA ASP A 195 18.18 -10.68 -2.38
C ASP A 195 16.75 -10.33 -2.83
N VAL A 196 16.06 -11.30 -3.44
CA VAL A 196 14.79 -11.09 -4.13
C VAL A 196 13.68 -10.82 -3.12
N ARG A 197 12.85 -9.82 -3.41
CA ARG A 197 11.73 -9.42 -2.55
C ARG A 197 10.51 -9.09 -3.40
N ILE A 198 9.45 -9.90 -3.29
CA ILE A 198 8.10 -9.44 -3.67
C ILE A 198 7.76 -8.28 -2.73
N SER A 199 7.57 -7.10 -3.30
CA SER A 199 7.32 -5.85 -2.58
C SER A 199 5.83 -5.51 -2.48
N ARG A 200 5.06 -5.92 -3.49
CA ARG A 200 3.60 -5.91 -3.54
C ARG A 200 3.13 -7.16 -4.29
N ILE A 201 2.04 -7.76 -3.84
CA ILE A 201 1.23 -8.68 -4.64
C ILE A 201 -0.24 -8.44 -4.28
N ASP A 202 -1.11 -8.33 -5.29
CA ASP A 202 -2.55 -8.24 -5.07
C ASP A 202 -3.14 -9.56 -5.55
N LEU A 203 -3.81 -10.29 -4.66
CA LEU A 203 -4.52 -11.52 -5.00
C LEU A 203 -6.02 -11.21 -5.06
N ALA A 204 -6.70 -11.70 -6.08
CA ALA A 204 -8.12 -11.46 -6.28
C ALA A 204 -8.92 -12.75 -6.47
N ALA A 205 -10.22 -12.65 -6.22
CA ALA A 205 -11.21 -13.63 -6.64
C ALA A 205 -12.43 -12.93 -7.22
N ASP A 206 -12.93 -13.45 -8.33
CA ASP A 206 -14.10 -12.95 -9.05
C ASP A 206 -15.33 -13.80 -8.74
N TYR A 207 -16.42 -13.11 -8.43
CA TYR A 207 -17.74 -13.68 -8.16
C TYR A 207 -18.71 -13.10 -9.19
N TYR A 208 -18.87 -13.78 -10.33
CA TYR A 208 -19.71 -13.30 -11.44
C TYR A 208 -21.21 -13.28 -11.08
N GLN A 209 -21.63 -14.20 -10.21
CA GLN A 209 -22.96 -14.29 -9.59
C GLN A 209 -22.78 -14.55 -8.09
N ASN A 210 -23.79 -14.21 -7.28
CA ASN A 210 -23.84 -14.46 -5.83
C ASN A 210 -22.58 -14.00 -5.05
N GLY A 211 -21.90 -12.97 -5.53
CA GLY A 211 -20.78 -12.34 -4.84
C GLY A 211 -21.25 -11.49 -3.66
N PRO A 212 -20.41 -11.30 -2.64
CA PRO A 212 -20.78 -10.57 -1.43
C PRO A 212 -21.21 -9.14 -1.75
N THR A 213 -22.33 -8.72 -1.17
CA THR A 213 -22.88 -7.37 -1.28
C THR A 213 -22.16 -6.37 -0.36
N HIS A 214 -22.38 -5.08 -0.60
CA HIS A 214 -21.96 -4.00 0.30
C HIS A 214 -22.52 -4.20 1.72
N ALA A 215 -23.82 -4.52 1.85
CA ALA A 215 -24.47 -4.70 3.15
C ALA A 215 -23.91 -5.90 3.95
N GLU A 216 -23.58 -7.02 3.29
CA GLU A 216 -22.94 -8.16 3.95
C GLU A 216 -21.51 -7.85 4.41
N PHE A 217 -20.79 -7.04 3.64
CA PHE A 217 -19.44 -6.58 3.96
C PHE A 217 -19.44 -5.58 5.13
N GLU A 218 -20.34 -4.61 5.12
CA GLU A 218 -20.57 -3.66 6.22
C GLU A 218 -20.98 -4.39 7.50
N ALA A 219 -21.93 -5.32 7.42
CA ALA A 219 -22.34 -6.13 8.56
C ALA A 219 -21.19 -7.02 9.09
N ALA A 220 -20.33 -7.56 8.22
CA ALA A 220 -19.12 -8.26 8.63
C ALA A 220 -18.09 -7.34 9.31
N TYR A 221 -18.03 -6.06 8.91
CA TYR A 221 -17.22 -5.06 9.60
C TYR A 221 -17.71 -4.83 11.01
N HIS A 222 -19.01 -4.59 11.20
CA HIS A 222 -19.60 -4.40 12.53
C HIS A 222 -19.52 -5.65 13.44
N ARG A 223 -19.40 -6.86 12.87
CA ARG A 223 -19.10 -8.11 13.61
C ARG A 223 -17.59 -8.31 13.91
N GLY A 224 -16.72 -7.39 13.51
CA GLY A 224 -15.28 -7.48 13.74
C GLY A 224 -14.56 -8.55 12.90
N GLU A 225 -15.16 -9.06 11.82
CA GLU A 225 -14.61 -10.17 11.03
C GLU A 225 -13.33 -9.80 10.24
N PHE A 226 -12.92 -8.54 10.26
CA PHE A 226 -11.62 -8.09 9.73
C PHE A 226 -10.54 -7.93 10.82
N VAL A 227 -10.82 -8.26 12.08
CA VAL A 227 -9.84 -8.18 13.17
C VAL A 227 -8.97 -9.45 13.20
N ARG A 228 -7.70 -9.33 12.76
CA ARG A 228 -6.77 -10.47 12.65
C ARG A 228 -6.18 -10.97 13.99
N GLN A 229 -6.36 -10.24 15.10
CA GLN A 229 -5.83 -10.59 16.42
C GLN A 229 -6.95 -10.52 17.46
N LYS A 230 -7.27 -11.65 18.13
CA LYS A 230 -8.41 -11.73 19.07
C LYS A 230 -8.43 -10.62 20.13
N ARG A 231 -7.27 -10.28 20.70
CA ARG A 231 -7.07 -9.20 21.68
C ARG A 231 -7.41 -7.77 21.21
N HIS A 232 -7.74 -7.57 19.93
CA HIS A 232 -8.17 -6.28 19.39
C HIS A 232 -9.68 -6.25 19.09
N ILE A 233 -10.42 -7.37 19.24
CA ILE A 233 -11.86 -7.42 18.94
C ILE A 233 -12.63 -6.47 19.86
N GLU A 234 -12.29 -6.48 21.15
CA GLU A 234 -12.91 -5.64 22.20
C GLU A 234 -12.53 -4.15 22.14
N SER A 235 -11.59 -3.75 21.27
CA SER A 235 -11.14 -2.36 21.10
C SER A 235 -11.39 -1.89 19.67
N GLN A 236 -12.47 -1.15 19.44
CA GLN A 236 -12.84 -0.71 18.10
C GLN A 236 -11.79 0.24 17.48
N ASP A 237 -11.08 1.03 18.29
CA ASP A 237 -9.92 1.84 17.85
C ASP A 237 -8.75 1.00 17.33
N SER A 238 -8.71 -0.30 17.66
CA SER A 238 -7.71 -1.26 17.20
C SER A 238 -8.14 -2.03 15.92
N TRP A 239 -9.31 -1.71 15.36
CA TRP A 239 -9.82 -2.31 14.13
C TRP A 239 -9.19 -1.64 12.89
N PRO A 240 -9.08 -2.35 11.74
CA PRO A 240 -8.60 -1.74 10.50
C PRO A 240 -9.65 -0.74 9.94
N ASN A 241 -9.23 0.46 9.53
CA ASN A 241 -10.12 1.47 8.93
C ASN A 241 -11.05 0.87 7.85
N TYR A 242 -12.35 1.18 7.90
CA TYR A 242 -13.31 0.90 6.83
C TYR A 242 -13.56 2.18 6.00
N GLN A 243 -13.65 2.04 4.68
CA GLN A 243 -13.95 3.11 3.74
C GLN A 243 -14.89 2.59 2.65
N VAL A 244 -15.89 3.40 2.30
CA VAL A 244 -16.83 3.13 1.19
C VAL A 244 -16.63 4.20 0.12
N PHE A 245 -16.48 3.78 -1.13
CA PHE A 245 -16.39 4.64 -2.30
C PHE A 245 -17.55 4.35 -3.26
N GLY A 246 -18.07 5.38 -3.91
CA GLY A 246 -19.35 5.34 -4.64
C GLY A 246 -20.40 6.18 -3.94
N CYS A 247 -21.67 6.01 -4.29
CA CYS A 247 -22.79 6.72 -3.64
C CYS A 247 -23.91 5.73 -3.30
N VAL A 248 -23.94 5.28 -2.04
CA VAL A 248 -24.90 4.27 -1.56
C VAL A 248 -26.33 4.81 -1.41
N HIS A 249 -26.50 6.14 -1.31
CA HIS A 249 -27.79 6.78 -1.02
C HIS A 249 -28.68 7.04 -2.25
N THR A 250 -28.25 6.69 -3.47
CA THR A 250 -29.06 6.92 -4.68
C THR A 250 -28.95 5.76 -5.66
N ASN A 251 -30.05 5.41 -6.35
CA ASN A 251 -30.06 4.32 -7.34
C ASN A 251 -28.99 4.50 -8.43
N ARG A 252 -28.80 5.74 -8.91
CA ARG A 252 -27.74 6.10 -9.88
C ARG A 252 -26.34 5.88 -9.31
N GLY A 253 -26.14 6.17 -8.02
CA GLY A 253 -24.87 5.94 -7.32
C GLY A 253 -24.55 4.47 -7.11
N VAL A 254 -25.56 3.66 -6.75
CA VAL A 254 -25.43 2.19 -6.65
C VAL A 254 -25.16 1.55 -8.02
N GLN A 255 -25.85 2.01 -9.08
CA GLN A 255 -25.64 1.57 -10.46
C GLN A 255 -24.25 1.95 -11.02
N ALA A 256 -23.62 3.02 -10.51
CA ALA A 256 -22.23 3.36 -10.85
C ALA A 256 -21.18 2.45 -10.17
N GLY A 257 -21.62 1.62 -9.21
CA GLY A 257 -20.79 0.66 -8.49
C GLY A 257 -20.29 1.17 -7.13
N ILE A 258 -20.29 0.25 -6.15
CA ILE A 258 -19.75 0.48 -4.81
C ILE A 258 -18.39 -0.21 -4.69
N THR A 259 -17.46 0.40 -3.95
CA THR A 259 -16.21 -0.21 -3.48
C THR A 259 -16.11 -0.09 -1.97
N ASP A 260 -16.12 -1.23 -1.31
CA ASP A 260 -15.82 -1.41 0.10
C ASP A 260 -14.32 -1.66 0.28
N ALA A 261 -13.69 -1.03 1.28
CA ALA A 261 -12.26 -1.19 1.53
C ALA A 261 -11.90 -1.22 3.01
N VAL A 262 -10.98 -2.11 3.39
CA VAL A 262 -10.56 -2.34 4.78
C VAL A 262 -9.04 -2.30 4.92
N GLY A 263 -8.57 -1.52 5.89
CA GLY A 263 -7.17 -1.13 6.06
C GLY A 263 -6.85 0.18 5.33
N VAL A 264 -5.59 0.42 5.00
CA VAL A 264 -5.15 1.59 4.21
C VAL A 264 -4.11 1.21 3.18
N ARG A 265 -4.00 1.94 2.06
CA ARG A 265 -3.00 1.63 1.00
C ARG A 265 -1.53 1.71 1.45
N THR A 266 -1.28 2.20 2.67
CA THR A 266 0.03 2.28 3.31
C THR A 266 0.27 1.19 4.36
N SER A 267 -0.67 0.25 4.60
CA SER A 267 -0.48 -0.94 5.43
C SER A 267 -0.07 -2.17 4.61
N ASP A 268 0.34 -3.22 5.33
CA ASP A 268 0.79 -4.51 4.80
C ASP A 268 -0.31 -5.32 4.12
N LEU A 269 -1.56 -5.08 4.52
CA LEU A 269 -2.76 -5.62 3.92
C LEU A 269 -3.72 -4.45 3.67
N TYR A 270 -4.41 -4.49 2.54
CA TYR A 270 -5.51 -3.60 2.19
C TYR A 270 -6.53 -4.38 1.35
N LEU A 271 -7.67 -4.74 1.94
CA LEU A 271 -8.71 -5.53 1.30
C LEU A 271 -9.69 -4.61 0.58
N ARG A 272 -10.15 -5.02 -0.60
CA ARG A 272 -11.23 -4.41 -1.39
C ARG A 272 -12.31 -5.43 -1.70
N ARG A 273 -13.56 -5.00 -1.74
CA ARG A 273 -14.71 -5.69 -2.34
C ARG A 273 -15.41 -4.66 -3.23
N TYR A 274 -15.58 -4.94 -4.53
CA TYR A 274 -16.14 -3.95 -5.44
C TYR A 274 -16.93 -4.53 -6.61
N ASP A 275 -17.91 -3.75 -7.09
CA ASP A 275 -18.77 -4.11 -8.21
C ASP A 275 -17.99 -4.03 -9.54
N LYS A 276 -17.24 -5.08 -9.85
CA LYS A 276 -16.32 -5.16 -11.00
C LYS A 276 -17.02 -4.98 -12.35
N GLY A 277 -18.22 -5.56 -12.52
CA GLY A 277 -19.00 -5.38 -13.75
C GLY A 277 -19.44 -3.93 -13.97
N ARG A 278 -19.86 -3.24 -12.91
CA ARG A 278 -20.19 -1.81 -12.92
C ARG A 278 -18.97 -0.93 -13.20
N GLN A 279 -17.82 -1.24 -12.59
CA GLN A 279 -16.54 -0.60 -12.91
C GLN A 279 -16.18 -0.73 -14.40
N LEU A 280 -16.51 -1.88 -15.02
CA LEU A 280 -16.24 -2.16 -16.43
C LEU A 280 -17.28 -1.57 -17.40
N GLY A 281 -18.39 -1.00 -16.87
CA GLY A 281 -19.36 -0.17 -17.59
C GLY A 281 -20.80 -0.71 -17.67
N ASP A 282 -21.08 -1.87 -17.07
CA ASP A 282 -22.43 -2.48 -17.04
C ASP A 282 -23.12 -2.20 -15.69
N PRO A 283 -24.19 -1.36 -15.65
CA PRO A 283 -24.85 -0.97 -14.41
C PRO A 283 -25.63 -2.10 -13.72
N ASN A 284 -26.01 -3.14 -14.47
CA ASN A 284 -26.85 -4.25 -14.03
C ASN A 284 -26.05 -5.49 -13.60
N SER A 285 -24.76 -5.56 -13.98
CA SER A 285 -23.90 -6.70 -13.70
C SER A 285 -23.77 -7.03 -12.21
N THR A 286 -23.90 -8.31 -11.89
CA THR A 286 -23.69 -8.90 -10.56
C THR A 286 -22.22 -9.21 -10.24
N TRP A 287 -21.30 -8.95 -11.17
CA TRP A 287 -19.89 -9.33 -11.00
C TRP A 287 -19.23 -8.47 -9.92
N VAL A 288 -18.90 -9.10 -8.79
CA VAL A 288 -18.11 -8.55 -7.69
C VAL A 288 -16.69 -9.12 -7.73
N ARG A 289 -15.66 -8.29 -7.52
CA ARG A 289 -14.29 -8.73 -7.25
C ARG A 289 -13.94 -8.49 -5.79
N VAL A 290 -13.32 -9.47 -5.14
CA VAL A 290 -12.70 -9.34 -3.82
C VAL A 290 -11.19 -9.43 -3.99
N GLU A 291 -10.45 -8.41 -3.55
CA GLU A 291 -9.04 -8.20 -3.90
C GLU A 291 -8.23 -7.80 -2.66
N LEU A 292 -7.20 -8.56 -2.32
CA LEU A 292 -6.32 -8.33 -1.17
C LEU A 292 -4.94 -7.85 -1.63
N GLU A 293 -4.72 -6.54 -1.54
CA GLU A 293 -3.42 -5.88 -1.75
C GLU A 293 -2.49 -6.19 -0.57
N MET A 294 -1.40 -6.92 -0.81
CA MET A 294 -0.39 -7.28 0.19
C MET A 294 0.93 -6.57 -0.08
N LYS A 295 1.61 -6.08 0.96
CA LYS A 295 2.84 -5.28 0.86
C LYS A 295 3.91 -5.69 1.85
N ASN A 296 5.15 -5.74 1.36
CA ASN A 296 6.34 -6.15 2.11
C ASN A 296 6.87 -4.99 3.00
N LYS A 297 6.02 -4.47 3.89
CA LYS A 297 6.32 -3.33 4.76
C LYS A 297 6.82 -3.80 6.12
N ASP A 298 5.94 -4.26 6.99
CA ASP A 298 6.22 -4.93 8.27
C ASP A 298 6.14 -6.47 8.17
N THR A 299 5.71 -7.01 7.03
CA THR A 299 5.53 -8.43 6.72
C THR A 299 6.44 -8.88 5.56
N VAL A 300 6.84 -10.16 5.55
CA VAL A 300 7.55 -10.82 4.44
C VAL A 300 6.52 -11.54 3.55
N ILE A 301 6.65 -11.35 2.23
CA ILE A 301 5.85 -12.07 1.23
C ILE A 301 6.71 -13.21 0.66
N PRO A 302 6.34 -14.49 0.84
CA PRO A 302 7.07 -15.64 0.33
C PRO A 302 6.98 -15.73 -1.20
N LEU A 303 7.89 -16.45 -1.87
CA LEU A 303 7.83 -16.64 -3.34
C LEU A 303 6.73 -17.65 -3.72
N GLU A 304 6.46 -18.60 -2.84
CA GLU A 304 5.49 -19.69 -2.97
C GLU A 304 4.04 -19.18 -3.16
N ILE A 305 3.77 -17.91 -2.86
CA ILE A 305 2.50 -17.23 -3.15
C ILE A 305 2.20 -17.15 -4.65
N LEU A 306 3.22 -17.23 -5.51
CA LEU A 306 3.08 -17.28 -6.96
C LEU A 306 2.58 -18.66 -7.44
N LEU A 307 2.84 -19.72 -6.66
CA LEU A 307 2.46 -21.09 -7.00
C LEU A 307 1.15 -21.52 -6.35
N ARG A 308 0.79 -20.91 -5.21
CA ARG A 308 -0.36 -21.28 -4.37
C ARG A 308 -1.09 -20.05 -3.79
N PRO A 309 -1.53 -19.08 -4.61
CA PRO A 309 -2.12 -17.82 -4.15
C PRO A 309 -3.32 -18.02 -3.21
N GLU A 310 -4.14 -19.04 -3.46
CA GLU A 310 -5.28 -19.43 -2.63
C GLU A 310 -4.90 -19.69 -1.17
N THR A 311 -3.78 -20.36 -0.90
CA THR A 311 -3.29 -20.59 0.48
C THR A 311 -2.88 -19.33 1.24
N TYR A 312 -2.74 -18.17 0.58
CA TYR A 312 -2.38 -16.91 1.23
C TYR A 312 -3.51 -15.88 1.25
N PHE A 313 -4.57 -16.04 0.46
CA PHE A 313 -5.64 -15.04 0.32
C PHE A 313 -6.46 -14.79 1.60
N CYS A 314 -6.82 -15.85 2.35
CA CYS A 314 -7.78 -15.76 3.46
C CYS A 314 -7.19 -15.19 4.79
N GLN A 315 -6.47 -14.07 4.71
CA GLN A 315 -5.77 -13.44 5.85
C GLN A 315 -6.71 -12.90 6.94
N TYR A 316 -7.92 -12.51 6.58
CA TYR A 316 -8.97 -12.01 7.47
C TYR A 316 -10.00 -13.10 7.78
N PRO A 317 -10.57 -13.17 9.01
CA PRO A 317 -11.67 -14.10 9.33
C PRO A 317 -12.81 -14.10 8.30
N TRP A 318 -13.29 -12.93 7.87
CA TRP A 318 -14.33 -12.81 6.83
C TRP A 318 -14.00 -13.57 5.54
N LEU A 319 -12.74 -13.47 5.06
CA LEU A 319 -12.29 -14.16 3.85
C LEU A 319 -12.19 -15.68 4.03
N ARG A 320 -12.10 -16.17 5.28
CA ARG A 320 -12.14 -17.62 5.58
C ARG A 320 -13.57 -18.12 5.55
N ASN A 321 -14.47 -17.37 6.17
CA ASN A 321 -15.92 -17.65 6.19
C ASN A 321 -16.49 -17.66 4.76
N LEU A 322 -16.14 -16.68 3.93
CA LEU A 322 -16.57 -16.52 2.54
C LEU A 322 -16.14 -17.67 1.60
N ARG A 323 -15.13 -18.47 1.99
CA ARG A 323 -14.42 -19.42 1.11
C ARG A 323 -14.16 -20.79 1.75
N ASP A 324 -14.76 -21.05 2.91
CA ASP A 324 -14.52 -22.20 3.80
C ASP A 324 -13.04 -22.67 3.83
N SER A 325 -12.12 -21.73 4.03
CA SER A 325 -10.69 -21.98 3.81
C SER A 325 -9.80 -21.16 4.73
N THR A 326 -8.67 -21.74 5.16
CA THR A 326 -7.69 -21.07 6.05
C THR A 326 -6.44 -20.67 5.28
N ALA A 327 -5.85 -19.52 5.66
CA ALA A 327 -4.62 -19.03 5.04
C ALA A 327 -3.38 -19.30 5.89
N MET A 328 -2.27 -19.59 5.20
CA MET A 328 -0.93 -19.52 5.76
C MET A 328 -0.65 -18.11 6.29
N LYS A 329 -0.06 -18.03 7.49
CA LYS A 329 0.33 -16.77 8.11
C LYS A 329 1.62 -16.27 7.47
N LEU A 330 1.57 -15.08 6.87
CA LEU A 330 2.78 -14.37 6.43
C LEU A 330 3.65 -13.99 7.65
N GLU A 331 4.98 -14.03 7.50
CA GLU A 331 5.89 -13.72 8.60
C GLU A 331 5.99 -12.22 8.86
N THR A 332 5.93 -11.81 10.13
CA THR A 332 6.16 -10.42 10.55
C THR A 332 7.66 -10.16 10.80
N LYS A 333 8.22 -9.14 10.17
CA LYS A 333 9.63 -8.75 10.29
C LYS A 333 9.98 -8.32 11.72
N ARG A 334 10.82 -9.10 12.39
CA ARG A 334 11.21 -8.86 13.80
C ARG A 334 12.24 -7.74 13.98
N GLN A 335 13.18 -7.59 13.04
CA GLN A 335 14.40 -6.75 13.18
C GLN A 335 14.19 -5.22 13.22
N ARG A 336 12.95 -4.71 13.17
CA ARG A 336 12.72 -3.26 12.94
C ARG A 336 13.18 -2.37 14.10
N ALA A 337 13.28 -2.90 15.33
CA ALA A 337 13.70 -2.16 16.52
C ALA A 337 15.19 -1.78 16.49
N GLU A 338 16.07 -2.79 16.49
CA GLU A 338 17.53 -2.65 16.55
C GLU A 338 18.08 -1.79 15.40
N ILE A 339 17.62 -2.05 14.17
CA ILE A 339 18.00 -1.29 12.97
C ILE A 339 17.63 0.20 13.12
N THR A 340 16.52 0.52 13.80
CA THR A 340 16.13 1.91 14.04
C THR A 340 17.05 2.60 15.06
N VAL A 341 17.53 1.89 16.09
CA VAL A 341 18.50 2.45 17.06
C VAL A 341 19.81 2.82 16.37
N GLU A 342 20.39 1.90 15.59
CA GLU A 342 21.65 2.17 14.87
C GLU A 342 21.48 3.21 13.76
N ALA A 343 20.32 3.25 13.08
CA ALA A 343 20.01 4.32 12.14
C ALA A 343 19.93 5.69 12.83
N SER A 344 19.30 5.79 14.00
CA SER A 344 19.26 7.03 14.80
C SER A 344 20.65 7.47 15.26
N LYS A 345 21.47 6.56 15.81
CA LYS A 345 22.89 6.84 16.15
C LYS A 345 23.66 7.36 14.93
N LYS A 346 23.47 6.76 13.75
CA LYS A 346 24.11 7.20 12.50
C LYS A 346 23.64 8.57 12.03
N ILE A 347 22.35 8.89 12.15
CA ILE A 347 21.81 10.23 11.84
C ILE A 347 22.41 11.27 12.78
N ILE A 348 22.40 11.02 14.10
CA ILE A 348 23.00 11.89 15.11
C ILE A 348 24.47 12.15 14.81
N LYS A 349 25.26 11.09 14.54
CA LYS A 349 26.68 11.19 14.21
C LYS A 349 26.95 12.00 12.93
N LEU A 350 26.11 11.88 11.89
CA LEU A 350 26.31 12.55 10.60
C LEU A 350 25.82 14.00 10.58
N GLN A 351 24.65 14.28 11.16
CA GLN A 351 24.04 15.62 11.12
C GLN A 351 24.49 16.50 12.29
N PHE A 352 24.52 15.94 13.50
CA PHE A 352 24.71 16.71 14.74
C PHE A 352 26.08 16.49 15.40
N GLY A 353 26.81 15.42 15.04
CA GLY A 353 28.10 15.04 15.65
C GLY A 353 29.18 16.13 15.65
N LYS A 354 29.18 17.06 14.67
CA LYS A 354 30.07 18.23 14.67
C LYS A 354 29.71 19.23 15.78
N TYR A 355 28.42 19.54 15.93
CA TYR A 355 27.91 20.44 16.97
C TYR A 355 28.06 19.81 18.35
N LEU A 356 27.70 18.53 18.52
CA LEU A 356 27.90 17.78 19.77
C LEU A 356 29.36 17.81 20.25
N ARG A 357 30.35 17.75 19.34
CA ARG A 357 31.77 17.88 19.71
C ARG A 357 32.13 19.27 20.24
N VAL A 358 31.51 20.33 19.72
CA VAL A 358 31.73 21.71 20.22
C VAL A 358 31.01 21.89 21.56
N LEU A 359 29.74 21.50 21.64
CA LEU A 359 28.93 21.64 22.86
C LEU A 359 29.52 20.86 24.03
N ARG A 360 30.00 19.62 23.81
CA ARG A 360 30.71 18.83 24.83
C ARG A 360 32.05 19.43 25.27
N GLY A 361 32.65 20.31 24.46
CA GLY A 361 33.82 21.10 24.85
C GLY A 361 33.49 22.40 25.61
N LEU A 362 32.20 22.74 25.77
CA LEU A 362 31.71 23.94 26.44
C LEU A 362 30.82 23.63 27.67
N ALA A 363 30.25 22.42 27.74
CA ALA A 363 29.43 21.95 28.85
C ALA A 363 30.26 21.62 30.10
N HIS A 364 29.63 21.70 31.28
CA HIS A 364 30.29 21.35 32.55
C HIS A 364 30.28 19.84 32.83
N SER A 365 29.31 19.08 32.30
CA SER A 365 29.30 17.62 32.27
C SER A 365 28.54 17.08 31.05
N ASP A 366 28.69 15.79 30.77
CA ASP A 366 27.95 15.12 29.68
C ASP A 366 26.46 15.00 30.01
N GLU A 367 26.13 14.76 31.27
CA GLU A 367 24.76 14.62 31.78
C GLU A 367 24.00 15.94 31.60
N GLN A 368 24.57 17.06 32.04
CA GLN A 368 23.96 18.38 31.85
C GLN A 368 23.76 18.72 30.36
N LEU A 369 24.69 18.30 29.49
CA LEU A 369 24.56 18.51 28.06
C LEU A 369 23.44 17.65 27.44
N LEU A 370 23.24 16.43 27.93
CA LEU A 370 22.14 15.57 27.49
C LEU A 370 20.79 16.12 27.98
N GLU A 371 20.72 16.58 29.23
CA GLU A 371 19.56 17.28 29.80
C GLU A 371 19.13 18.48 28.93
N GLN A 372 20.09 19.24 28.41
CA GLN A 372 19.87 20.41 27.55
C GLN A 372 19.59 20.08 26.06
N LEU A 373 19.68 18.82 25.65
CA LEU A 373 19.55 18.39 24.24
C LEU A 373 18.49 17.32 23.99
N GLN A 374 17.94 16.72 25.04
CA GLN A 374 16.75 15.87 24.97
C GLN A 374 15.47 16.71 24.86
N SER A 375 14.30 16.06 24.83
CA SER A 375 13.02 16.76 24.85
C SER A 375 12.65 17.11 26.30
N ASP A 376 12.07 18.28 26.54
CA ASP A 376 11.46 18.65 27.83
C ASP A 376 10.21 17.79 28.18
N ASP A 377 9.76 16.97 27.22
CA ASP A 377 8.65 16.03 27.33
C ASP A 377 9.22 14.60 27.47
N GLU A 378 9.14 14.05 28.68
CA GLU A 378 9.66 12.72 29.04
C GLU A 378 9.01 11.56 28.25
N ASP A 379 7.78 11.77 27.75
CA ASP A 379 7.02 10.80 26.95
C ASP A 379 7.26 10.96 25.43
N ALA A 380 8.02 11.98 24.98
CA ALA A 380 8.26 12.28 23.55
C ALA A 380 9.22 11.32 22.82
N TRP A 381 9.03 10.01 23.00
CA TRP A 381 9.80 8.97 22.32
C TRP A 381 9.51 8.99 20.80
N PRO A 382 10.54 9.00 19.93
CA PRO A 382 10.33 8.90 18.48
C PRO A 382 9.45 7.68 18.14
N PRO A 383 8.33 7.81 17.39
CA PRO A 383 7.34 6.73 17.24
C PRO A 383 7.85 5.40 16.63
N ARG A 384 9.07 5.38 16.09
CA ARG A 384 9.75 4.17 15.59
C ARG A 384 10.60 3.46 16.65
N LEU A 385 10.94 4.15 17.74
CA LEU A 385 11.70 3.67 18.89
C LEU A 385 10.85 3.43 20.14
N ALA A 386 9.65 4.00 20.23
CA ALA A 386 8.74 3.85 21.38
C ALA A 386 8.42 2.40 21.80
N LYS A 387 8.65 1.41 20.93
CA LYS A 387 8.56 -0.04 21.27
C LYS A 387 9.73 -0.59 22.09
N ILE A 388 10.75 0.23 22.33
CA ILE A 388 11.99 -0.09 23.08
C ILE A 388 12.00 0.66 24.42
N ALA A 389 11.16 1.69 24.58
CA ALA A 389 11.00 2.39 25.84
C ALA A 389 10.60 1.39 26.95
N PRO A 390 11.22 1.42 28.14
CA PRO A 390 10.84 0.55 29.24
C PRO A 390 9.39 0.86 29.64
N PRO A 391 8.56 -0.16 29.94
CA PRO A 391 7.17 0.08 30.30
C PRO A 391 7.10 0.82 31.63
N ILE A 392 6.66 2.09 31.60
CA ILE A 392 6.46 2.90 32.80
C ILE A 392 5.39 2.21 33.67
N PHE A 393 5.82 1.65 34.80
CA PHE A 393 4.90 1.05 35.76
C PHE A 393 4.16 2.15 36.52
N VAL A 394 3.09 2.69 35.90
CA VAL A 394 2.14 3.56 36.59
C VAL A 394 1.16 2.65 37.36
N PRO A 395 1.23 2.59 38.71
CA PRO A 395 0.29 1.81 39.51
C PRO A 395 -1.12 2.39 39.37
N LEU A 396 -2.14 1.56 39.56
CA LEU A 396 -3.53 1.89 39.19
C LEU A 396 -4.06 3.19 39.84
N HIS A 397 -3.55 3.56 41.02
CA HIS A 397 -3.93 4.77 41.76
C HIS A 397 -3.22 6.06 41.29
N LEU A 398 -2.12 5.97 40.53
CA LEU A 398 -1.44 7.14 39.93
C LEU A 398 -1.84 7.38 38.47
N ARG A 399 -2.61 6.48 37.85
CA ARG A 399 -3.15 6.68 36.51
C ARG A 399 -4.25 7.75 36.57
N GLN A 400 -3.94 8.97 36.14
CA GLN A 400 -4.93 10.04 36.05
C GLN A 400 -6.12 9.60 35.18
N ARG A 401 -7.26 9.32 35.80
CA ARG A 401 -8.51 9.04 35.10
C ARG A 401 -9.04 10.35 34.52
N ARG A 402 -8.70 10.65 33.25
CA ARG A 402 -9.54 11.53 32.41
C ARG A 402 -10.83 10.80 32.03
N ASN A 403 -11.70 10.66 33.04
CA ASN A 403 -13.13 10.40 32.95
C ASN A 403 -13.69 10.85 34.30
N VAL A 404 -14.02 12.14 34.38
CA VAL A 404 -14.82 12.68 35.48
C VAL A 404 -16.24 12.16 35.26
N TYR A 405 -16.68 11.25 36.11
CA TYR A 405 -18.11 10.99 36.24
C TYR A 405 -18.71 12.21 36.92
N GLN A 406 -19.30 13.11 36.13
CA GLN A 406 -20.30 14.03 36.66
C GLN A 406 -21.46 13.16 37.13
N PHE A 407 -21.64 13.10 38.44
CA PHE A 407 -22.96 12.90 39.01
C PHE A 407 -23.61 14.28 38.93
N ASP A 408 -24.71 14.40 38.20
CA ASP A 408 -25.52 15.61 38.26
C ASP A 408 -26.17 15.66 39.64
N ASP A 409 -25.88 16.72 40.42
CA ASP A 409 -26.52 16.97 41.71
C ASP A 409 -28.00 17.33 41.47
N GLU A 410 -28.86 16.32 41.33
CA GLU A 410 -30.30 16.50 41.51
C GLU A 410 -30.53 17.06 42.92
N THR A 411 -31.08 18.27 43.00
CA THR A 411 -31.26 19.01 44.25
C THR A 411 -32.41 18.44 45.10
N ALA A 412 -32.25 17.22 45.58
CA ALA A 412 -33.09 16.60 46.60
C ALA A 412 -32.80 17.26 47.96
N THR A 413 -33.54 18.32 48.27
CA THR A 413 -33.39 19.11 49.51
C THR A 413 -33.46 18.24 50.76
N SER A 414 -32.39 18.25 51.57
CA SER A 414 -32.28 17.50 52.82
C SER A 414 -33.10 18.11 53.96
N ALA A 415 -34.37 17.71 54.05
CA ALA A 415 -35.27 18.09 55.14
C ALA A 415 -35.14 17.16 56.37
N ILE A 416 -33.93 17.07 56.96
CA ILE A 416 -33.75 16.42 58.29
C ILE A 416 -33.86 17.50 59.36
N GLY A 417 -35.11 17.83 59.71
CA GLY A 417 -35.41 18.68 60.86
C GLY A 417 -35.48 17.86 62.15
N TYR A 418 -34.47 17.97 63.00
CA TYR A 418 -34.55 17.52 64.39
C TYR A 418 -35.14 18.64 65.25
N THR A 419 -36.30 18.39 65.83
CA THR A 419 -36.83 19.14 66.98
C THR A 419 -37.50 18.15 67.92
N ASP A 420 -36.85 17.83 69.04
CA ASP A 420 -37.56 17.29 70.20
C ASP A 420 -38.51 18.38 70.74
N ASP A 421 -39.76 18.02 71.10
CA ASP A 421 -40.23 18.30 72.46
C ASP A 421 -41.50 17.53 72.85
N SER A 422 -41.49 16.98 74.08
CA SER A 422 -42.64 16.67 74.96
C SER A 422 -43.82 15.76 74.49
N GLY A 423 -44.43 15.02 75.45
CA GLY A 423 -45.90 14.86 75.46
C GLY A 423 -46.55 13.47 75.56
N TYR A 424 -46.46 12.83 76.73
CA TYR A 424 -47.54 12.06 77.39
C TYR A 424 -48.45 11.03 76.64
N HIS A 425 -48.29 9.76 77.04
CA HIS A 425 -49.31 8.76 77.40
C HIS A 425 -50.57 8.47 76.52
N CYS A 426 -50.56 7.26 75.96
CA CYS A 426 -51.42 6.13 76.35
C CYS A 426 -52.95 6.18 76.16
N SER A 427 -53.44 5.26 75.31
CA SER A 427 -54.62 4.44 75.59
C SER A 427 -54.42 3.01 75.04
N HIS A 428 -54.90 1.99 75.75
CA HIS A 428 -55.17 0.67 75.16
C HIS A 428 -56.44 0.73 74.29
N ASP A 429 -56.68 -0.25 73.41
CA ASP A 429 -57.60 -1.36 73.73
C ASP A 429 -57.77 -2.37 72.57
N PHE A 430 -57.82 -3.65 72.97
CA PHE A 430 -58.16 -4.89 72.23
C PHE A 430 -57.47 -5.20 70.88
#